data_AF-A0AAV6UK02-F1
#
_entry.id   AF-A0AAV6UK02-F1
#
_cell.length_a   1.000
_cell.length_b   1.000
_cell.length_c   1.000
_cell.angle_alpha   90.00
_cell.angle_beta   90.00
_cell.angle_gamma   90.00
#
_symmetry.space_group_name_H-M   'P 1'
#
loop_
_entity.id
_entity.type
_entity.pdbx_description
1 polymer ?
#
loop_
_entity_poly.entity_id
_entity_poly.type
_entity_poly.pdbx_seq_one_letter_code
_entity_poly.pdbx_strand_id
1 'polypeptide(L)'
;VSFLAIIGGLSVKDCTKRVLGRMVSASLSAKYNWKGSRGMKLPFSQLENILRLISFAVRATHPGATESEVTTILKNWLMHAADRDGSRKK
;
A
#
# COMPACT_ATOMS: atom_id res chain seq x y z
N VAL A 1 5.23 16.19 0.40
CA VAL A 1 4.39 15.26 1.21
C VAL A 1 2.90 15.60 1.13
N SER A 2 2.51 16.86 0.89
CA SER A 2 1.13 17.35 0.94
C SER A 2 0.13 16.69 -0.01
N PHE A 3 0.55 16.25 -1.21
CA PHE A 3 -0.36 15.67 -2.20
C PHE A 3 -1.01 14.34 -1.76
N LEU A 4 -0.28 13.48 -1.04
CA LEU A 4 -0.85 12.20 -0.59
C LEU A 4 -1.70 12.37 0.69
N ALA A 5 -1.36 13.36 1.51
CA ALA A 5 -2.07 13.65 2.76
C ALA A 5 -3.53 14.10 2.54
N ILE A 6 -3.82 14.75 1.41
CA ILE A 6 -5.18 15.23 1.07
C ILE A 6 -6.12 14.14 0.54
N ILE A 7 -5.64 12.91 0.35
CA ILE A 7 -6.46 11.82 -0.22
C ILE A 7 -7.61 11.42 0.72
N GLY A 8 -7.34 11.38 2.04
CA GLY A 8 -8.31 10.99 3.05
C GLY A 8 -8.92 9.60 2.85
N GLY A 9 -10.09 9.38 3.45
CA GLY A 9 -10.84 8.12 3.39
C GLY A 9 -11.79 7.99 4.57
N LEU A 10 -12.72 7.04 4.49
CA LEU A 10 -13.72 6.83 5.57
C LEU A 10 -13.17 6.02 6.76
N SER A 11 -12.02 5.36 6.57
CA SER A 11 -11.34 4.57 7.60
C SER A 11 -9.84 4.50 7.30
N VAL A 12 -9.03 4.07 8.27
CA VAL A 12 -7.60 3.79 8.08
C VAL A 12 -7.38 2.82 6.92
N LYS A 13 -8.22 1.78 6.82
CA LYS A 13 -8.20 0.80 5.73
C LYS A 13 -8.46 1.43 4.38
N ASP A 14 -9.53 2.22 4.25
CA ASP A 14 -9.88 2.90 2.99
C ASP A 14 -8.80 3.90 2.59
N CYS A 15 -8.37 4.75 3.52
CA CYS A 15 -7.33 5.75 3.30
C CYS A 15 -6.01 5.11 2.85
N THR A 16 -5.55 4.06 3.54
CA THR A 16 -4.32 3.33 3.18
C THR A 16 -4.41 2.76 1.76
N LYS A 17 -5.55 2.15 1.39
CA LYS A 17 -5.74 1.60 0.04
C LYS A 17 -5.76 2.68 -1.04
N ARG A 18 -6.37 3.83 -0.77
CA ARG A 18 -6.41 4.97 -1.70
C ARG A 18 -5.02 5.59 -1.91
N VAL A 19 -4.26 5.79 -0.83
CA VAL A 19 -2.86 6.25 -0.90
C VAL A 19 -2.02 5.26 -1.73
N LEU A 20 -2.12 3.97 -1.44
CA LEU A 20 -1.42 2.92 -2.21
C LEU A 20 -1.81 2.94 -3.69
N GLY A 21 -3.09 3.05 -4.01
CA GLY A 21 -3.57 3.12 -5.39
C GLY A 21 -3.10 4.36 -6.17
N ARG A 22 -2.75 5.45 -5.49
CA ARG A 22 -2.14 6.64 -6.12
C ARG A 22 -0.63 6.52 -6.32
N MET A 23 0.06 5.72 -5.50
CA MET A 23 1.51 5.57 -5.54
C MET A 23 1.98 4.39 -6.39
N VAL A 24 1.22 3.29 -6.36
CA VAL A 24 1.64 1.99 -6.89
C VAL A 24 0.63 1.53 -7.93
N SER A 25 1.04 1.53 -9.20
CA SER A 25 0.23 0.98 -10.29
C SER A 25 -0.01 -0.52 -10.12
N ALA A 26 -1.02 -1.06 -10.79
CA ALA A 26 -1.29 -2.50 -10.78
C ALA A 26 -0.06 -3.31 -11.25
N SER A 27 0.53 -2.92 -12.39
CA SER A 27 1.74 -3.53 -12.95
C SER A 27 2.95 -3.46 -12.02
N LEU A 28 3.11 -2.37 -11.26
CA LEU A 28 4.15 -2.28 -10.23
C LEU A 28 3.83 -3.22 -9.06
N SER A 29 2.59 -3.20 -8.55
CA SER A 29 2.18 -4.03 -7.42
C SER A 29 2.33 -5.54 -7.69
N ALA A 30 2.19 -5.99 -8.95
CA ALA A 30 2.41 -7.37 -9.34
C ALA A 30 3.86 -7.85 -9.14
N LYS A 31 4.84 -6.94 -9.24
CA LYS A 31 6.28 -7.22 -9.08
C LYS A 31 6.71 -7.28 -7.61
N TYR A 32 5.86 -6.85 -6.68
CA TYR A 32 6.16 -6.82 -5.26
C TYR A 32 5.28 -7.80 -4.47
N ASN A 33 5.80 -8.25 -3.33
CA ASN A 33 5.01 -8.73 -2.21
C ASN A 33 5.68 -8.23 -0.92
N TRP A 34 5.20 -8.64 0.26
CA TRP A 34 5.76 -8.12 1.51
C TRP A 34 7.24 -8.48 1.70
N LYS A 35 7.59 -9.78 1.68
CA LYS A 35 8.95 -10.27 2.00
C LYS A 35 9.89 -10.43 0.80
N GLY A 36 9.40 -10.23 -0.41
CA GLY A 36 10.04 -10.73 -1.62
C GLY A 36 9.81 -12.23 -1.82
N SER A 37 10.19 -12.73 -3.00
CA SER A 37 10.26 -14.16 -3.30
C SER A 37 11.50 -14.39 -4.14
N ARG A 38 12.42 -15.25 -3.69
CA ARG A 38 13.74 -15.57 -4.27
C ARG A 38 13.85 -15.32 -5.79
N GLY A 39 14.12 -14.07 -6.19
CA GLY A 39 14.26 -13.64 -7.60
C GLY A 39 12.95 -13.32 -8.38
N MET A 40 11.78 -13.71 -7.89
CA MET A 40 10.49 -13.54 -8.60
C MET A 40 9.73 -12.26 -8.21
N LYS A 41 9.80 -11.85 -6.94
CA LYS A 41 9.13 -10.64 -6.43
C LYS A 41 10.06 -9.84 -5.53
N LEU A 42 9.98 -8.53 -5.64
CA LEU A 42 10.74 -7.58 -4.84
C LEU A 42 10.11 -7.40 -3.44
N PRO A 43 10.94 -7.26 -2.39
CA PRO A 43 10.46 -7.07 -1.02
C PRO A 43 10.00 -5.64 -0.78
N PHE A 44 8.68 -5.43 -0.72
CA PHE A 44 8.13 -4.09 -0.41
C PHE A 44 8.48 -3.64 1.01
N SER A 45 8.71 -4.59 1.93
CA SER A 45 9.11 -4.28 3.31
C SER A 45 10.45 -3.54 3.42
N GLN A 46 11.30 -3.59 2.39
CA GLN A 46 12.59 -2.89 2.36
C GLN A 46 12.47 -1.43 1.90
N LEU A 47 11.29 -0.99 1.44
CA LEU A 47 11.05 0.38 1.00
C LEU A 47 10.68 1.28 2.19
N GLU A 48 11.58 1.43 3.16
CA GLU A 48 11.30 2.10 4.44
C GLU A 48 10.76 3.53 4.28
N ASN A 49 11.33 4.31 3.36
CA ASN A 49 10.87 5.68 3.08
C ASN A 49 9.46 5.70 2.49
N ILE A 50 9.09 4.69 1.71
CA ILE A 50 7.73 4.54 1.17
C ILE A 50 6.76 4.15 2.28
N LEU A 51 7.14 3.22 3.16
CA LEU A 51 6.32 2.84 4.32
C LEU A 51 6.05 4.04 5.24
N ARG A 52 7.10 4.82 5.56
CA ARG A 52 6.96 6.06 6.35
C ARG A 52 6.05 7.07 5.65
N LEU A 53 6.25 7.30 4.36
CA LEU A 53 5.42 8.23 3.57
C LEU A 53 3.93 7.84 3.60
N ILE A 54 3.62 6.56 3.47
CA ILE A 54 2.23 6.05 3.55
C ILE A 54 1.66 6.29 4.94
N SER A 55 2.40 5.93 6.00
CA SER A 55 1.96 6.17 7.39
C SER A 55 1.70 7.65 7.67
N PHE A 56 2.58 8.55 7.20
CA PHE A 56 2.38 10.00 7.33
C PHE A 56 1.14 10.49 6.57
N ALA A 57 0.93 10.02 5.34
CA ALA A 57 -0.25 10.40 4.55
C ALA A 57 -1.55 9.95 5.20
N VAL A 58 -1.59 8.73 5.76
CA VAL A 58 -2.77 8.20 6.46
C VAL A 58 -3.04 8.98 7.75
N ARG A 59 -1.99 9.26 8.54
CA ARG A 59 -2.10 10.02 9.80
C ARG A 59 -2.57 11.46 9.62
N ALA A 60 -2.42 12.04 8.44
CA ALA A 60 -2.93 13.38 8.14
C ALA A 60 -4.45 13.49 8.32
N THR A 61 -5.19 12.39 8.13
CA THR A 61 -6.65 12.34 8.31
C THR A 61 -7.08 11.40 9.43
N HIS A 62 -6.21 10.46 9.81
CA HIS A 62 -6.45 9.49 10.88
C HIS A 62 -5.28 9.52 11.89
N PRO A 63 -5.18 10.54 12.76
CA PRO A 63 -4.01 10.75 13.62
C PRO A 63 -3.65 9.56 14.53
N GLY A 64 -4.65 8.76 14.93
CA GLY A 64 -4.47 7.57 15.76
C GLY A 64 -4.00 6.30 15.02
N ALA A 65 -3.87 6.34 13.68
CA ALA A 65 -3.46 5.17 12.91
C ALA A 65 -2.05 4.70 13.33
N THR A 66 -1.92 3.41 13.62
CA THR A 66 -0.62 2.82 14.00
C THR A 66 0.12 2.30 12.76
N GLU A 67 1.45 2.26 12.84
CA GLU A 67 2.26 1.70 11.74
C GLU A 67 1.94 0.22 11.50
N SER A 68 1.63 -0.53 12.56
CA SER A 68 1.27 -1.95 12.47
C SER A 68 -0.07 -2.16 11.75
N GLU A 69 -1.05 -1.31 12.02
CA GLU A 69 -2.35 -1.32 11.34
C GLU A 69 -2.19 -1.01 9.84
N VAL A 70 -1.52 0.11 9.51
CA VAL A 70 -1.23 0.51 8.12
C VAL A 70 -0.46 -0.59 7.39
N THR A 71 0.56 -1.15 8.04
CA THR A 71 1.37 -2.25 7.48
C THR A 71 0.53 -3.50 7.22
N THR A 72 -0.39 -3.85 8.12
CA THR A 72 -1.27 -5.01 7.95
C THR A 72 -2.20 -4.82 6.76
N ILE A 73 -2.79 -3.63 6.61
CA ILE A 73 -3.63 -3.29 5.46
C ILE A 73 -2.81 -3.33 4.16
N LEU A 74 -1.60 -2.77 4.17
CA LEU A 74 -0.70 -2.75 3.02
C LEU A 74 -0.30 -4.15 2.57
N LYS A 75 0.08 -5.04 3.50
CA LYS A 75 0.38 -6.46 3.22
C LYS A 75 -0.78 -7.14 2.50
N ASN A 76 -1.98 -7.00 3.04
CA ASN A 76 -3.19 -7.57 2.45
C ASN A 76 -3.49 -6.94 1.10
N TRP A 77 -3.28 -5.63 0.95
CA TRP A 77 -3.46 -4.96 -0.33
C TRP A 77 -2.52 -5.54 -1.40
N LEU A 78 -1.21 -5.70 -1.11
CA LEU A 78 -0.23 -6.31 -2.03
C LEU A 78 -0.55 -7.76 -2.38
N MET A 79 -1.07 -8.55 -1.42
CA MET A 79 -1.46 -9.93 -1.67
C MET A 79 -2.52 -10.03 -2.79
N HIS A 80 -3.49 -9.12 -2.77
CA HIS A 80 -4.56 -9.05 -3.78
C HIS A 80 -4.18 -8.19 -4.99
N ALA A 81 -2.90 -8.00 -5.29
CA ALA A 81 -2.46 -7.24 -6.47
C ALA A 81 -2.99 -7.81 -7.78
N ALA A 82 -2.94 -9.13 -7.95
CA ALA A 82 -3.43 -9.80 -9.14
C ALA A 82 -4.95 -9.68 -9.33
N ASP A 83 -5.71 -9.54 -8.24
CA ASP A 83 -7.17 -9.39 -8.30
C ASP A 83 -7.62 -7.98 -8.75
N ARG A 84 -6.74 -6.98 -8.61
CA ARG A 84 -7.09 -5.56 -8.85
C ARG A 84 -7.10 -5.15 -10.32
N ASP A 85 -6.43 -5.89 -11.20
CA ASP A 85 -6.30 -5.57 -12.63
C ASP A 85 -7.19 -6.45 -13.53
N GLY A 86 -8.14 -7.19 -12.96
CA GLY A 86 -8.98 -8.11 -13.72
C GLY A 86 -8.23 -9.31 -14.29
N SER A 87 -7.03 -9.63 -13.77
CA SER A 87 -6.14 -10.70 -14.22
C SER A 87 -6.70 -12.12 -14.00
N ARG A 88 -7.92 -12.27 -13.45
CA ARG A 88 -8.72 -13.50 -13.50
C ARG A 88 -9.37 -13.72 -14.88
N LYS A 89 -8.64 -13.47 -15.96
CA LYS A 89 -8.99 -13.94 -17.30
C LYS A 89 -7.78 -14.63 -17.92
N LYS A 90 -7.93 -15.95 -18.05
CA LYS A 90 -7.06 -16.98 -18.66
C LYS A 90 -6.01 -17.59 -17.77
#